data_AF-A0A942BQE1-F1
#
_entry.id   AF-A0A942BQE1-F1
#
_cell.length_a   1.000
_cell.length_b   1.000
_cell.length_c   1.000
_cell.angle_alpha   90.00
_cell.angle_beta   90.00
_cell.angle_gamma   90.00
#
_symmetry.space_group_name_H-M   'P 1'
#
loop_
_entity.id
_entity.type
_entity.pdbx_description
1 polymer ?
#
loop_
_entity_poly.entity_id
_entity_poly.type
_entity_poly.pdbx_seq_one_letter_code
_entity_poly.pdbx_strand_id
1 'polypeptide(L)'
;MRELFVVSRGGIPLMEAVRDEASRREGNAARVVADYLSKHVEEERGHCEWVLDDLEALGFDRAIESKRALSIHASSLLGCAYTWSFESHPAAILGFLVVFEGDPMAVDFLESVALLHDMPKEAFGFYLDHARIDPAHSADIFDAIDRVVACDAELEAPISLCALHTLHMTEAILLNFLAV
;
A
#
# COMPACT_ATOMS: atom_id res chain seq x y z
N MET A 1 6.09 -9.94 6.70
CA MET A 1 5.29 -10.86 5.86
C MET A 1 3.86 -11.05 6.32
N ARG A 2 3.56 -11.57 7.53
CA ARG A 2 2.16 -11.79 7.94
C ARG A 2 1.28 -10.54 8.05
N GLU A 3 1.84 -9.43 8.54
CA GLU A 3 1.15 -8.13 8.58
C GLU A 3 1.01 -7.55 7.17
N LEU A 4 2.06 -7.65 6.36
CA LEU A 4 2.02 -7.28 4.94
C LEU A 4 0.88 -7.99 4.21
N PHE A 5 0.70 -9.31 4.40
CA PHE A 5 -0.39 -10.06 3.76
C PHE A 5 -1.77 -9.46 4.07
N VAL A 6 -2.06 -9.17 5.35
CA VAL A 6 -3.38 -8.65 5.73
C VAL A 6 -3.59 -7.21 5.27
N VAL A 7 -2.52 -6.41 5.19
CA VAL A 7 -2.55 -5.05 4.63
C VAL A 7 -2.77 -5.08 3.12
N SER A 8 -1.98 -5.85 2.36
CA SER A 8 -2.13 -5.99 0.90
C SER A 8 -3.52 -6.53 0.53
N ARG A 9 -4.00 -7.56 1.24
CA ARG A 9 -5.36 -8.09 1.02
C ARG A 9 -6.45 -7.07 1.35
N GLY A 10 -6.26 -6.28 2.41
CA GLY A 10 -7.23 -5.26 2.85
C GLY A 10 -7.16 -3.95 2.05
N GLY A 11 -6.05 -3.69 1.36
CA GLY A 11 -5.86 -2.51 0.52
C GLY A 11 -6.77 -2.50 -0.70
N ILE A 12 -7.01 -3.66 -1.33
CA ILE A 12 -7.91 -3.78 -2.49
C ILE A 12 -9.33 -3.27 -2.20
N PRO A 13 -10.09 -3.81 -1.21
CA PRO A 13 -11.43 -3.32 -0.93
C PRO A 13 -11.45 -1.86 -0.44
N LEU A 14 -10.38 -1.38 0.22
CA LEU A 14 -10.24 0.04 0.55
C LEU A 14 -10.16 0.90 -0.72
N MET A 15 -9.27 0.57 -1.64
CA MET A 15 -9.10 1.30 -2.90
C MET A 15 -10.35 1.24 -3.77
N GLU A 16 -11.02 0.09 -3.84
CA GLU A 16 -12.32 -0.05 -4.54
C GLU A 16 -13.37 0.88 -3.94
N ALA A 17 -13.48 0.94 -2.60
CA ALA A 17 -14.42 1.83 -1.94
C ALA A 17 -14.12 3.32 -2.20
N VAL A 18 -12.86 3.72 -2.15
CA VAL A 18 -12.45 5.10 -2.42
C VAL A 18 -12.62 5.46 -3.90
N ARG A 19 -12.33 4.56 -4.83
CA ARG A 19 -12.60 4.73 -6.27
C ARG A 19 -14.08 4.98 -6.51
N ASP A 20 -14.93 4.17 -5.90
CA ASP A 20 -16.37 4.29 -6.05
C ASP A 20 -16.91 5.60 -5.47
N GLU A 21 -16.37 6.06 -4.34
CA GLU A 21 -16.67 7.39 -3.78
C GLU A 21 -16.20 8.51 -4.69
N ALA A 22 -14.95 8.45 -5.18
CA ALA A 22 -14.38 9.42 -6.10
C ALA A 22 -15.22 9.54 -7.39
N SER A 23 -15.70 8.41 -7.91
CA SER A 23 -16.55 8.35 -9.11
C SER A 23 -17.93 9.01 -8.94
N ARG A 24 -18.41 9.14 -7.70
CA ARG A 24 -19.69 9.81 -7.38
C ARG A 24 -19.55 11.31 -7.15
N ARG A 25 -18.33 11.79 -6.88
CA ARG A 25 -18.08 13.21 -6.63
C ARG A 25 -17.93 13.98 -7.95
N GLU A 26 -18.40 15.22 -7.94
CA GLU A 26 -18.12 16.16 -9.02
C GLU A 26 -16.71 16.76 -8.86
N GLY A 27 -16.11 17.21 -9.97
CA GLY A 27 -14.82 17.91 -9.96
C GLY A 27 -13.68 17.11 -10.58
N ASN A 28 -12.70 17.82 -11.13
CA ASN A 28 -11.59 17.21 -11.86
C ASN A 28 -10.67 16.37 -10.96
N ALA A 29 -10.40 16.82 -9.73
CA ALA A 29 -9.56 16.09 -8.79
C ALA A 29 -10.14 14.70 -8.46
N ALA A 30 -11.44 14.62 -8.19
CA ALA A 30 -12.12 13.35 -7.91
C ALA A 30 -12.05 12.40 -9.12
N ARG A 31 -12.21 12.92 -10.34
CA ARG A 31 -12.05 12.12 -11.57
C ARG A 31 -10.63 11.58 -11.73
N VAL A 32 -9.59 12.39 -11.47
CA VAL A 32 -8.19 11.92 -11.51
C VAL A 32 -7.98 10.75 -10.56
N VAL A 33 -8.50 10.85 -9.32
CA VAL A 33 -8.42 9.77 -8.33
C VAL A 33 -9.16 8.52 -8.79
N ALA A 34 -10.37 8.66 -9.33
CA ALA A 34 -11.16 7.52 -9.82
C ALA A 34 -10.46 6.80 -10.99
N ASP A 35 -9.90 7.56 -11.94
CA ASP A 35 -9.17 7.00 -13.08
C ASP A 35 -7.90 6.26 -12.62
N TYR A 36 -7.11 6.90 -11.74
CA TYR A 36 -5.90 6.30 -11.16
C TYR A 36 -6.22 4.99 -10.44
N LEU A 37 -7.17 5.01 -9.50
CA LEU A 37 -7.53 3.82 -8.71
C LEU A 37 -8.15 2.72 -9.58
N SER A 38 -8.83 3.05 -10.68
CA SER A 38 -9.37 2.04 -11.59
C SER A 38 -8.27 1.21 -12.25
N LYS A 39 -7.15 1.84 -12.62
CA LYS A 39 -5.98 1.15 -13.15
C LYS A 39 -5.24 0.40 -12.04
N HIS A 40 -4.92 1.11 -10.96
CA HIS A 40 -4.06 0.61 -9.90
C HIS A 40 -4.68 -0.57 -9.13
N VAL A 41 -5.99 -0.59 -8.90
CA VAL A 41 -6.68 -1.74 -8.27
C VAL A 41 -6.53 -3.01 -9.11
N GLU A 42 -6.58 -2.91 -10.43
CA GLU A 42 -6.44 -4.08 -11.30
C GLU A 42 -5.00 -4.56 -11.37
N GLU A 43 -4.02 -3.66 -11.27
CA GLU A 43 -2.60 -4.00 -11.15
C GLU A 43 -2.31 -4.70 -9.82
N GLU A 44 -2.80 -4.16 -8.70
CA GLU A 44 -2.57 -4.72 -7.36
C GLU A 44 -3.33 -6.05 -7.10
N ARG A 45 -4.28 -6.41 -7.96
CA ARG A 45 -5.12 -7.59 -7.77
C ARG A 45 -4.27 -8.86 -7.86
N GLY A 46 -4.13 -9.53 -6.71
CA GLY A 46 -3.39 -10.79 -6.60
C GLY A 46 -1.98 -10.64 -6.03
N HIS A 47 -1.49 -9.41 -5.81
CA HIS A 47 -0.18 -9.20 -5.15
C HIS A 47 -0.11 -9.79 -3.74
N CYS A 48 -1.26 -9.90 -3.04
CA CYS A 48 -1.30 -10.59 -1.74
C CYS A 48 -0.96 -12.10 -1.85
N GLU A 49 -1.11 -12.72 -3.01
CA GLU A 49 -0.69 -14.11 -3.23
C GLU A 49 0.83 -14.24 -3.28
N TRP A 50 1.55 -13.22 -3.76
CA TRP A 50 3.03 -13.19 -3.70
C TRP A 50 3.53 -13.19 -2.25
N VAL A 51 2.82 -12.48 -1.36
CA VAL A 51 3.14 -12.52 0.08
C VAL A 51 2.89 -13.91 0.67
N LEU A 52 1.90 -14.65 0.17
CA LEU A 52 1.66 -16.04 0.59
C LEU A 52 2.74 -17.00 0.08
N ASP A 53 3.24 -16.78 -1.13
CA ASP A 53 4.38 -17.54 -1.68
C ASP A 53 5.64 -17.31 -0.82
N ASP A 54 5.90 -16.05 -0.43
CA ASP A 54 7.01 -15.71 0.47
C ASP A 54 6.85 -16.35 1.86
N LEU A 55 5.63 -16.37 2.41
CA LEU A 55 5.34 -17.02 3.68
C LEU A 55 5.55 -18.54 3.61
N GLU A 56 5.19 -19.18 2.51
CA GLU A 56 5.43 -20.61 2.28
C GLU A 56 6.92 -20.92 2.15
N ALA A 57 7.70 -20.06 1.47
CA ALA A 57 9.16 -20.16 1.42
C ALA A 57 9.82 -20.06 2.80
N LEU A 58 9.18 -19.36 3.74
CA LEU A 58 9.58 -19.29 5.15
C LEU A 58 9.06 -20.46 6.02
N GLY A 59 8.36 -21.42 5.42
CA GLY A 59 7.84 -22.61 6.09
C GLY A 59 6.50 -22.42 6.80
N PHE A 60 5.77 -21.34 6.51
CA PHE A 60 4.40 -21.15 7.01
C PHE A 60 3.37 -21.88 6.14
N ASP A 61 2.28 -22.35 6.74
CA ASP A 61 1.19 -23.03 6.03
C ASP A 61 0.28 -22.02 5.34
N ARG A 62 0.21 -22.06 4.00
CA ARG A 62 -0.61 -21.17 3.17
C ARG A 62 -2.10 -21.19 3.57
N ALA A 63 -2.66 -22.36 3.87
CA ALA A 63 -4.08 -22.50 4.21
C ALA A 63 -4.41 -21.88 5.57
N ILE A 64 -3.42 -21.78 6.46
CA ILE A 64 -3.53 -21.06 7.73
C ILE A 64 -3.37 -19.55 7.51
N GLU A 65 -2.30 -19.13 6.83
CA GLU A 65 -1.98 -17.71 6.65
C GLU A 65 -3.00 -16.98 5.76
N SER A 66 -3.56 -17.63 4.73
CA SER A 66 -4.63 -17.06 3.89
C SER A 66 -5.89 -16.67 4.68
N LYS A 67 -6.13 -17.32 5.83
CA LYS A 67 -7.29 -17.08 6.72
C LYS A 67 -6.98 -16.12 7.86
N ARG A 68 -5.78 -15.52 7.88
CA ARG A 68 -5.36 -14.65 8.97
C ARG A 68 -6.31 -13.47 9.14
N ALA A 69 -6.73 -13.22 10.37
CA ALA A 69 -7.60 -12.10 10.72
C ALA A 69 -6.85 -10.77 10.63
N LEU A 70 -7.60 -9.68 10.49
CA LEU A 70 -7.03 -8.33 10.54
C LEU A 70 -6.43 -8.08 11.93
N SER A 71 -5.18 -7.65 11.99
CA SER A 71 -4.56 -7.25 13.24
C SER A 71 -5.06 -5.87 13.67
N ILE A 72 -4.83 -5.49 14.92
CA ILE A 72 -5.12 -4.11 15.37
C ILE A 72 -4.36 -3.09 14.53
N HIS A 73 -3.10 -3.38 14.19
CA HIS A 73 -2.26 -2.44 13.43
C HIS A 73 -2.69 -2.33 11.96
N ALA A 74 -2.97 -3.45 11.29
CA ALA A 74 -3.48 -3.44 9.92
C ALA A 74 -4.86 -2.76 9.86
N SER A 75 -5.71 -2.99 10.85
CA SER A 75 -7.00 -2.31 10.98
C SER A 75 -6.84 -0.80 11.17
N SER A 76 -5.93 -0.38 12.04
CA SER A 76 -5.63 1.05 12.25
C SER A 76 -5.06 1.71 11.00
N LEU A 77 -4.15 1.04 10.30
CA LEU A 77 -3.52 1.53 9.08
C LEU A 77 -4.53 1.68 7.92
N LEU A 78 -5.36 0.67 7.66
CA LEU A 78 -6.39 0.75 6.62
C LEU A 78 -7.52 1.70 7.02
N GLY A 79 -7.88 1.69 8.30
CA GLY A 79 -8.92 2.54 8.87
C GLY A 79 -8.57 4.03 8.79
N CYS A 80 -7.31 4.41 9.03
CA CYS A 80 -6.91 5.81 8.93
C CYS A 80 -6.99 6.32 7.49
N ALA A 81 -6.54 5.53 6.52
CA ALA A 81 -6.64 5.87 5.10
C ALA A 81 -8.11 5.98 4.64
N TYR A 82 -8.97 5.07 5.14
CA TYR A 82 -10.41 5.17 4.93
C TYR A 82 -10.97 6.48 5.48
N THR A 83 -10.71 6.80 6.76
CA THR A 83 -11.23 8.02 7.40
C THR A 83 -10.79 9.27 6.65
N TRP A 84 -9.52 9.39 6.28
CA TRP A 84 -9.03 10.52 5.49
C TRP A 84 -9.74 10.63 4.13
N SER A 85 -9.92 9.51 3.43
CA SER A 85 -10.50 9.48 2.10
C SER A 85 -11.99 9.85 2.07
N PHE A 86 -12.75 9.44 3.09
CA PHE A 86 -14.20 9.68 3.14
C PHE A 86 -14.58 10.98 3.86
N GLU A 87 -13.89 11.33 4.94
CA GLU A 87 -14.21 12.54 5.73
C GLU A 87 -13.56 13.80 5.18
N SER A 88 -12.38 13.70 4.54
CA SER A 88 -11.70 14.87 3.96
C SER A 88 -11.92 14.93 2.45
N HIS A 89 -11.25 14.06 1.69
CA HIS A 89 -11.40 13.99 0.24
C HIS A 89 -10.82 12.66 -0.28
N PRO A 90 -11.41 12.03 -1.32
CA PRO A 90 -10.91 10.77 -1.87
C PRO A 90 -9.44 10.81 -2.28
N ALA A 91 -8.93 11.97 -2.66
CA ALA A 91 -7.52 12.17 -2.98
C ALA A 91 -6.57 11.81 -1.82
N ALA A 92 -7.01 11.84 -0.57
CA ALA A 92 -6.17 11.52 0.58
C ALA A 92 -5.57 10.11 0.49
N ILE A 93 -6.24 9.16 -0.18
CA ILE A 93 -5.71 7.81 -0.43
C ILE A 93 -4.37 7.82 -1.17
N LEU A 94 -4.09 8.85 -1.98
CA LEU A 94 -2.80 8.97 -2.69
C LEU A 94 -1.65 9.11 -1.68
N GLY A 95 -1.91 9.75 -0.52
CA GLY A 95 -0.96 9.82 0.58
C GLY A 95 -0.72 8.47 1.25
N PHE A 96 -1.74 7.62 1.35
CA PHE A 96 -1.56 6.24 1.80
C PHE A 96 -0.72 5.42 0.81
N LEU A 97 -1.01 5.54 -0.49
CA LEU A 97 -0.34 4.74 -1.53
C LEU A 97 1.11 5.16 -1.77
N VAL A 98 1.44 6.46 -1.73
CA VAL A 98 2.81 6.93 -1.97
C VAL A 98 3.80 6.41 -0.91
N VAL A 99 3.33 6.05 0.28
CA VAL A 99 4.19 5.45 1.33
C VAL A 99 4.63 4.03 0.96
N PHE A 100 3.86 3.31 0.17
CA PHE A 100 4.16 1.93 -0.23
C PHE A 100 4.77 1.84 -1.63
N GLU A 101 4.28 2.66 -2.56
CA GLU A 101 4.64 2.60 -3.99
C GLU A 101 5.61 3.71 -4.43
N GLY A 102 5.81 4.74 -3.59
CA GLY A 102 6.57 5.92 -3.98
C GLY A 102 8.08 5.69 -4.04
N ASP A 103 8.59 4.78 -3.21
CA ASP A 103 10.03 4.48 -3.08
C ASP A 103 10.25 2.96 -2.86
N PRO A 104 10.32 2.15 -3.95
CA PRO A 104 10.70 0.74 -3.88
C PRO A 104 11.94 0.47 -3.03
N MET A 105 11.93 -0.66 -2.32
CA MET A 105 13.18 -1.18 -1.77
C MET A 105 14.14 -1.62 -2.88
N ALA A 106 15.38 -1.14 -2.81
CA ALA A 106 16.42 -1.52 -3.77
C ALA A 106 16.69 -3.04 -3.74
N VAL A 107 16.80 -3.65 -4.92
CA VAL A 107 17.09 -5.09 -5.08
C VAL A 107 18.35 -5.49 -4.30
N ASP A 108 19.43 -4.72 -4.41
CA ASP A 108 20.70 -4.98 -3.72
C ASP A 108 20.54 -4.98 -2.18
N PHE A 109 19.63 -4.15 -1.65
CA PHE A 109 19.32 -4.15 -0.22
C PHE A 109 18.58 -5.42 0.18
N LEU A 110 17.55 -5.82 -0.56
CA LEU A 110 16.79 -7.05 -0.31
C LEU A 110 17.69 -8.30 -0.36
N GLU A 111 18.55 -8.39 -1.38
CA GLU A 111 19.50 -9.50 -1.50
C GLU A 111 20.52 -9.52 -0.35
N SER A 112 20.95 -8.35 0.13
CA SER A 112 21.85 -8.23 1.27
C SER A 112 21.20 -8.68 2.57
N VAL A 113 19.91 -8.34 2.79
CA VAL A 113 19.14 -8.78 3.96
C VAL A 113 18.97 -10.31 3.93
N ALA A 114 18.61 -10.88 2.78
CA ALA A 114 18.45 -12.32 2.62
C ALA A 114 19.75 -13.06 2.96
N LEU A 115 20.89 -12.58 2.44
CA LEU A 115 22.20 -13.16 2.71
C LEU A 115 22.61 -13.04 4.18
N LEU A 116 22.40 -11.87 4.80
CA LEU A 116 22.80 -11.62 6.18
C LEU A 116 22.08 -12.53 7.18
N HIS A 117 20.82 -12.87 6.89
CA HIS A 117 19.97 -13.65 7.78
C HIS A 117 19.78 -15.11 7.35
N ASP A 118 20.53 -15.59 6.36
CA ASP A 118 20.42 -16.95 5.80
C ASP A 118 18.97 -17.31 5.40
N MET A 119 18.25 -16.33 4.84
CA MET A 119 16.88 -16.48 4.39
C MET A 119 16.84 -16.83 2.89
N PRO A 120 15.90 -17.70 2.45
CA PRO A 120 15.75 -18.00 1.03
C PRO A 120 15.37 -16.73 0.26
N LYS A 121 15.90 -16.56 -0.95
CA LYS A 121 15.56 -15.41 -1.82
C LYS A 121 14.07 -15.42 -2.18
N GLU A 122 13.50 -16.62 -2.23
CA GLU A 122 12.08 -16.89 -2.47
C GLU A 122 11.16 -16.33 -1.37
N ALA A 123 11.70 -15.93 -0.21
CA ALA A 123 10.94 -15.24 0.84
C ALA A 123 10.83 -13.71 0.64
N PHE A 124 11.39 -13.19 -0.46
CA PHE A 124 11.40 -11.77 -0.80
C PHE A 124 10.73 -11.51 -2.16
N GLY A 125 10.02 -12.49 -2.72
CA GLY A 125 9.35 -12.41 -4.02
C GLY A 125 8.45 -11.19 -4.14
N PHE A 126 7.61 -10.92 -3.13
CA PHE A 126 6.76 -9.72 -3.12
C PHE A 126 7.56 -8.44 -3.37
N TYR A 127 8.64 -8.22 -2.61
CA TYR A 127 9.43 -7.00 -2.71
C TYR A 127 10.32 -6.98 -3.96
N LEU A 128 10.81 -8.13 -4.42
CA LEU A 128 11.63 -8.24 -5.62
C LEU A 128 10.80 -8.02 -6.89
N ASP A 129 9.57 -8.53 -6.92
CA ASP A 129 8.64 -8.33 -8.04
C ASP A 129 8.11 -6.90 -8.04
N HIS A 130 7.79 -6.33 -6.87
CA HIS A 130 7.51 -4.89 -6.72
C HIS A 130 8.67 -4.05 -7.25
N ALA A 131 9.90 -4.26 -6.79
CA ALA A 131 11.07 -3.51 -7.24
C ALA A 131 11.35 -3.59 -8.77
N ARG A 132 10.85 -4.63 -9.45
CA ARG A 132 10.96 -4.78 -10.91
C ARG A 132 9.85 -4.07 -11.68
N ILE A 133 8.66 -3.97 -11.09
CA ILE A 133 7.47 -3.31 -11.67
C ILE A 133 7.44 -1.81 -11.30
N ASP A 134 8.06 -1.44 -10.18
CA ASP A 134 7.90 -0.17 -9.46
C ASP A 134 8.27 1.12 -10.19
N PRO A 135 9.23 1.18 -11.17
CA PRO A 135 9.52 2.44 -11.84
C PRO A 135 8.29 3.07 -12.49
N ALA A 136 7.28 2.26 -12.85
CA ALA A 136 6.01 2.73 -13.36
C ALA A 136 5.05 3.20 -12.25
N HIS A 137 4.94 2.46 -11.13
CA HIS A 137 4.03 2.81 -10.03
C HIS A 137 4.43 4.13 -9.36
N SER A 138 5.72 4.29 -9.02
CA SER A 138 6.23 5.54 -8.44
C SER A 138 5.93 6.74 -9.34
N ALA A 139 6.20 6.63 -10.65
CA ALA A 139 5.89 7.71 -11.59
C ALA A 139 4.38 8.00 -11.70
N ASP A 140 3.54 6.96 -11.73
CA ASP A 140 2.09 7.10 -11.85
C ASP A 140 1.46 7.74 -10.60
N ILE A 141 1.91 7.38 -9.40
CA ILE A 141 1.38 7.98 -8.16
C ILE A 141 1.77 9.46 -8.03
N PHE A 142 3.00 9.83 -8.40
CA PHE A 142 3.42 11.24 -8.38
C PHE A 142 2.68 12.06 -9.45
N ASP A 143 2.46 11.53 -10.67
CA ASP A 143 1.62 12.19 -11.69
C ASP A 143 0.18 12.39 -11.19
N ALA A 144 -0.39 11.40 -10.52
CA ALA A 144 -1.73 11.50 -9.96
C ALA A 144 -1.83 12.61 -8.89
N ILE A 145 -0.84 12.70 -8.00
CA ILE A 145 -0.75 13.75 -6.98
C ILE A 145 -0.64 15.12 -7.64
N ASP A 146 0.29 15.29 -8.58
CA ASP A 146 0.52 16.56 -9.29
C ASP A 146 -0.76 17.03 -10.00
N ARG A 147 -1.46 16.12 -10.67
CA ARG A 147 -2.73 16.42 -11.37
C ARG A 147 -3.85 16.78 -10.41
N VAL A 148 -3.95 16.12 -9.26
CA VAL A 148 -4.92 16.45 -8.22
C VAL A 148 -4.65 17.85 -7.65
N VAL A 149 -3.41 18.14 -7.26
CA VAL A 149 -3.01 19.44 -6.68
C VAL A 149 -3.15 20.57 -7.70
N ALA A 150 -2.89 20.30 -9.00
CA ALA A 150 -3.15 21.25 -10.06
C ALA A 150 -4.64 21.57 -10.26
N CYS A 151 -5.53 20.64 -9.92
CA CYS A 151 -6.98 20.88 -9.94
C CYS A 151 -7.44 21.67 -8.71
N ASP A 152 -6.87 21.37 -7.54
CA ASP A 152 -7.18 22.02 -6.27
C ASP A 152 -5.99 21.90 -5.30
N ALA A 153 -5.31 23.02 -5.07
CA ALA A 153 -4.13 23.06 -4.21
C ALA A 153 -4.44 22.77 -2.73
N GLU A 154 -5.69 22.95 -2.27
CA GLU A 154 -6.06 22.64 -0.89
C GLU A 154 -6.01 21.13 -0.61
N LEU A 155 -6.02 20.29 -1.65
CA LEU A 155 -5.93 18.83 -1.53
C LEU A 155 -4.52 18.32 -1.20
N GLU A 156 -3.49 19.16 -1.28
CA GLU A 156 -2.13 18.81 -0.82
C GLU A 156 -2.13 18.47 0.69
N ALA A 157 -2.91 19.19 1.49
CA ALA A 157 -2.97 19.00 2.94
C ALA A 157 -3.54 17.61 3.34
N PRO A 158 -4.73 17.17 2.91
CA PRO A 158 -5.24 15.84 3.26
C PRO A 158 -4.38 14.69 2.69
N ILE A 159 -3.76 14.87 1.51
CA ILE A 159 -2.79 13.89 0.97
C ILE A 159 -1.60 13.75 1.92
N SER A 160 -0.97 14.88 2.27
CA SER A 160 0.21 14.90 3.13
C SER A 160 -0.09 14.36 4.53
N LEU A 161 -1.22 14.73 5.12
CA LEU A 161 -1.62 14.26 6.46
C LEU A 161 -1.95 12.77 6.46
N CYS A 162 -2.57 12.25 5.40
CA CYS A 162 -2.76 10.81 5.24
C CYS A 162 -1.40 10.10 5.15
N ALA A 163 -0.47 10.59 4.34
CA ALA A 163 0.87 10.00 4.21
C ALA A 163 1.63 9.96 5.54
N LEU A 164 1.64 11.07 6.29
CA LEU A 164 2.27 11.13 7.61
C LEU A 164 1.61 10.17 8.62
N HIS A 165 0.28 10.05 8.60
CA HIS A 165 -0.43 9.12 9.45
C HIS A 165 -0.12 7.66 9.07
N THR A 166 -0.06 7.35 7.77
CA THR A 166 0.33 6.04 7.24
C THR A 166 1.75 5.68 7.68
N LEU A 167 2.72 6.60 7.54
CA LEU A 167 4.10 6.40 8.02
C LEU A 167 4.15 6.10 9.52
N HIS A 168 3.42 6.86 10.34
CA HIS A 168 3.36 6.63 11.78
C HIS A 168 2.78 5.25 12.15
N MET A 169 1.75 4.80 11.42
CA MET A 169 1.17 3.47 11.63
C MET A 169 2.10 2.35 11.16
N THR A 170 2.81 2.55 10.04
CA THR A 170 3.82 1.60 9.55
C THR A 170 5.00 1.48 10.51
N GLU A 171 5.48 2.59 11.09
CA GLU A 171 6.48 2.59 12.15
C GLU A 171 6.02 1.75 13.35
N ALA A 172 4.77 1.93 13.81
CA ALA A 172 4.22 1.17 14.93
C ALA A 172 4.17 -0.34 14.65
N ILE A 173 3.88 -0.75 13.40
CA ILE A 173 3.94 -2.15 12.97
C ILE A 173 5.37 -2.68 13.11
N LEU A 174 6.37 -1.94 12.62
CA LEU A 174 7.78 -2.34 12.64
C LEU A 174 8.32 -2.44 14.08
N LEU A 175 8.04 -1.45 14.93
CA LEU A 175 8.50 -1.43 16.32
C LEU A 175 7.91 -2.59 17.14
N ASN A 176 6.67 -3.00 16.86
CA ASN A 176 6.08 -4.16 17.51
C ASN A 176 6.84 -5.47 17.23
N PHE A 177 7.53 -5.58 16.08
CA PHE A 177 8.37 -6.74 15.78
C PHE A 177 9.73 -6.69 16.48
N LEU A 178 10.23 -5.50 16.81
CA LEU A 178 11.53 -5.30 17.46
C LEU A 178 11.45 -5.36 19.00
N ALA A 179 10.25 -5.30 19.57
CA ALA A 179 10.02 -5.32 21.01
C ALA A 179 10.15 -6.73 21.66
N VAL A 180 10.84 -7.66 20.99
CA VAL A 180 11.05 -9.06 21.44
C VAL A 180 12.41 -9.23 22.10
#